data_AF-A0A7X6RE70-F1
#
_entry.id   AF-A0A7X6RE70-F1
#
_cell.length_a   1.000
_cell.length_b   1.000
_cell.length_c   1.000
_cell.angle_alpha   90.00
_cell.angle_beta   90.00
_cell.angle_gamma   90.00
#
_symmetry.space_group_name_H-M   'P 1'
#
loop_
_entity.id
_entity.type
_entity.pdbx_description
1 polymer ?
#
loop_
_entity_poly.entity_id
_entity_poly.type
_entity_poly.pdbx_seq_one_letter_code
_entity_poly.pdbx_strand_id
1 'polypeptide(L)'
;MPDSFSELRTAGGPNKPWVIGGVLALITAIIGIALAAAYWYTNPRPTPTNDVPATVTVTAQPQLPIDDPSAPTGTYTGTLNSLEDNAKVKAWPAVATFGGGTASVTYPLTGCTALIAQDGTSIPLTKGCNDGQGRWDVEKLEPGIVKLRYLEGANALVEGELSAGLP
;
A
#
# COMPACT_ATOMS: atom_id res chain seq x y z
N MET A 1 68.00 18.45 -11.09
CA MET A 1 66.73 18.62 -10.36
C MET A 1 65.70 17.74 -11.07
N PRO A 2 65.29 16.58 -10.51
CA PRO A 2 64.23 15.80 -11.13
C PRO A 2 62.88 16.51 -10.92
N ASP A 3 62.13 16.64 -12.01
CA ASP A 3 60.84 17.29 -12.13
C ASP A 3 59.73 16.45 -11.47
N SER A 4 58.98 17.07 -10.54
CA SER A 4 57.95 16.46 -9.68
C SER A 4 56.80 15.74 -10.40
N PHE A 5 56.77 15.76 -11.74
CA PHE A 5 55.76 15.07 -12.55
C PHE A 5 56.23 13.72 -13.09
N SER A 6 57.49 13.32 -12.85
CA SER A 6 58.01 12.02 -13.28
C SER A 6 57.37 10.84 -12.55
N GLU A 7 56.95 11.01 -11.29
CA GLU A 7 56.19 9.96 -10.58
C GLU A 7 54.77 9.76 -11.13
N LEU A 8 54.13 10.83 -11.62
CA LEU A 8 52.79 10.75 -12.21
C LEU A 8 52.78 10.06 -13.59
N ARG A 9 53.88 10.16 -14.36
CA ARG A 9 54.03 9.42 -15.63
C ARG A 9 54.31 7.94 -15.43
N THR A 10 54.91 7.58 -14.29
CA THR A 10 55.24 6.18 -13.94
C THR A 10 54.09 5.51 -13.15
N ALA A 11 53.20 6.30 -12.56
CA ALA A 11 51.92 5.89 -11.99
C ALA A 11 50.87 5.53 -13.06
N GLY A 12 51.31 4.96 -14.18
CA GLY A 12 50.41 4.25 -15.09
C GLY A 12 49.72 3.16 -14.30
N GLY A 13 48.44 3.38 -13.97
CA GLY A 13 47.66 2.48 -13.13
C GLY A 13 47.74 1.04 -13.63
N PRO A 14 47.64 0.05 -12.73
CA PRO A 14 47.93 -1.33 -13.07
C PRO A 14 47.03 -1.79 -14.22
N ASN A 15 47.62 -1.95 -15.40
CA ASN A 15 47.04 -2.48 -16.63
C ASN A 15 46.73 -3.99 -16.55
N LYS A 16 46.65 -4.52 -15.33
CA LYS A 16 46.26 -5.90 -15.08
C LYS A 16 44.76 -6.03 -15.40
N PRO A 17 44.35 -7.03 -16.19
CA PRO A 17 42.96 -7.20 -16.63
C PRO A 17 41.96 -7.28 -15.45
N TRP A 18 42.40 -7.79 -14.30
CA TRP A 18 41.61 -7.84 -13.07
C TRP A 18 41.32 -6.47 -12.45
N VAL A 19 42.25 -5.52 -12.53
CA VAL A 19 42.05 -4.15 -12.04
C VAL A 19 41.10 -3.40 -12.97
N ILE A 20 41.28 -3.55 -14.28
CA ILE A 20 40.38 -2.98 -15.28
C ILE A 20 38.96 -3.52 -15.10
N GLY A 21 38.82 -4.84 -14.89
CA GLY A 21 37.54 -5.47 -14.59
C GLY A 21 36.90 -4.94 -13.31
N GLY A 22 37.68 -4.78 -12.24
CA GLY A 22 37.21 -4.21 -10.98
C GLY A 22 36.74 -2.76 -11.11
N VAL A 23 37.48 -1.93 -11.85
CA VAL A 23 37.11 -0.52 -12.10
C VAL A 23 35.84 -0.44 -12.96
N LEU A 24 35.71 -1.27 -14.00
CA LEU A 24 34.50 -1.32 -14.83
C LEU A 24 33.27 -1.77 -14.03
N ALA A 25 33.41 -2.78 -13.17
CA ALA A 25 32.34 -3.25 -12.30
C ALA A 25 31.91 -2.17 -11.29
N LEU A 26 32.86 -1.40 -10.76
CA LEU A 26 32.55 -0.28 -9.87
C LEU A 26 31.79 0.83 -10.61
N ILE A 27 32.23 1.20 -11.82
CA ILE A 27 31.57 2.22 -12.63
C ILE A 27 30.13 1.81 -12.97
N THR A 28 29.92 0.56 -13.40
CA THR A 28 28.57 0.08 -13.74
C THR A 28 27.66 0.02 -12.52
N ALA A 29 28.19 -0.38 -11.35
CA ALA A 29 27.43 -0.34 -10.10
C ALA A 29 26.99 1.09 -9.73
N ILE A 30 27.89 2.08 -9.85
CA ILE A 30 27.58 3.49 -9.57
C ILE A 30 26.50 4.01 -10.52
N ILE A 31 26.62 3.73 -11.82
CA ILE A 31 25.62 4.13 -12.81
C ILE A 31 24.26 3.48 -12.52
N GLY A 32 24.24 2.19 -12.16
CA GLY A 32 23.02 1.48 -11.80
C GLY A 32 22.32 2.09 -10.59
N ILE A 33 23.07 2.44 -9.55
CA ILE A 33 22.54 3.11 -8.36
C ILE A 33 21.96 4.49 -8.71
N ALA A 34 22.66 5.27 -9.55
CA ALA A 34 22.19 6.59 -9.97
C ALA A 34 20.88 6.51 -10.77
N LEU A 35 20.76 5.53 -11.68
CA LEU A 35 19.54 5.31 -12.46
C LEU A 35 18.37 4.86 -11.59
N ALA A 36 18.62 3.97 -10.62
CA ALA A 36 17.60 3.57 -9.65
C ALA A 36 17.13 4.78 -8.82
N ALA A 37 18.05 5.58 -8.30
CA ALA A 37 17.72 6.79 -7.53
C ALA A 37 16.92 7.80 -8.38
N ALA A 38 17.30 8.01 -9.64
CA ALA A 38 16.57 8.87 -10.56
C ALA A 38 15.15 8.34 -10.82
N TYR A 39 14.98 7.03 -11.03
CA TYR A 39 13.67 6.41 -11.22
C TYR A 39 12.76 6.60 -9.99
N TRP A 40 13.29 6.38 -8.78
CA TRP A 40 12.56 6.62 -7.53
C TRP A 40 12.21 8.10 -7.33
N TYR A 41 13.08 9.01 -7.77
CA TYR A 41 12.84 10.45 -7.71
C TYR A 41 11.76 10.91 -8.70
N THR A 42 11.73 10.36 -9.91
CA THR A 42 10.74 10.72 -10.93
C THR A 42 9.39 10.03 -10.73
N ASN A 43 9.37 8.91 -10.01
CA ASN A 43 8.14 8.21 -9.61
C ASN A 43 7.95 8.29 -8.08
N PRO A 44 7.75 9.50 -7.53
CA PRO A 44 7.46 9.62 -6.11
C PRO A 44 6.18 8.85 -5.80
N ARG A 45 6.24 8.00 -4.76
CA ARG A 45 5.02 7.39 -4.23
C ARG A 45 4.06 8.53 -3.89
N PRO A 46 2.77 8.45 -4.28
CA PRO A 46 1.80 9.47 -3.93
C PRO A 46 1.84 9.67 -2.42
N THR A 47 2.20 10.87 -2.02
CA THR A 47 2.21 11.26 -0.61
C THR A 47 0.75 11.27 -0.16
N PRO A 48 0.38 10.61 0.94
CA PRO A 48 -0.98 10.70 1.44
C PRO A 48 -1.24 12.14 1.86
N THR A 49 -1.89 12.90 0.98
CA THR A 49 -2.40 14.24 1.31
C THR A 49 -3.59 14.05 2.24
N ASN A 50 -3.66 14.82 3.33
CA ASN A 50 -4.82 14.90 4.23
C ASN A 50 -6.04 15.59 3.58
N ASP A 51 -6.12 15.57 2.25
CA ASP A 51 -7.27 16.07 1.53
C ASP A 51 -8.23 14.91 1.34
N VAL A 52 -9.46 15.09 1.84
CA VAL A 52 -10.59 14.19 1.61
C VAL A 52 -10.72 14.02 0.08
N PRO A 53 -10.44 12.83 -0.49
CA PRO A 53 -10.52 12.65 -1.93
C PRO A 53 -11.96 12.86 -2.40
N ALA A 54 -12.13 13.56 -3.51
CA ALA A 54 -13.43 13.65 -4.17
C ALA A 54 -13.95 12.24 -4.46
N THR A 55 -15.17 11.97 -4.00
CA THR A 55 -15.87 10.69 -4.05
C THR A 55 -15.79 10.07 -5.45
N VAL A 56 -15.05 8.97 -5.60
CA VAL A 56 -14.99 8.22 -6.86
C VAL A 56 -16.17 7.26 -6.87
N THR A 57 -17.21 7.61 -7.63
CA THR A 57 -18.43 6.81 -7.79
C THR A 57 -18.13 5.60 -8.68
N VAL A 58 -17.79 4.46 -8.07
CA VAL A 58 -17.64 3.19 -8.80
C VAL A 58 -19.00 2.49 -8.84
N THR A 59 -19.67 2.55 -9.99
CA THR A 59 -20.88 1.76 -10.26
C THR A 59 -20.52 0.30 -10.48
N ALA A 60 -20.83 -0.56 -9.52
CA ALA A 60 -20.88 -2.01 -9.73
C ALA A 60 -22.19 -2.58 -9.17
N GLN A 61 -23.08 -3.01 -10.07
CA GLN A 61 -24.21 -3.91 -9.83
C GLN A 61 -24.00 -5.13 -10.74
N PRO A 62 -24.11 -6.35 -10.20
CA PRO A 62 -25.37 -7.07 -10.27
C PRO A 62 -25.83 -7.56 -8.89
N GLN A 63 -27.11 -7.32 -8.58
CA GLN A 63 -27.78 -7.81 -7.38
C GLN A 63 -28.01 -9.32 -7.50
N LEU A 64 -27.30 -10.09 -6.67
CA LEU A 64 -27.72 -11.46 -6.31
C LEU A 64 -28.69 -11.36 -5.13
N PRO A 65 -29.77 -12.17 -5.10
CA PRO A 65 -30.65 -12.22 -3.94
C PRO A 65 -29.88 -12.82 -2.76
N ILE A 66 -29.69 -12.06 -1.69
CA ILE A 66 -29.00 -12.53 -0.48
C ILE A 66 -29.99 -12.45 0.67
N ASP A 67 -30.41 -13.64 1.12
CA ASP A 67 -31.31 -13.93 2.23
C ASP A 67 -30.60 -13.77 3.60
N ASP A 68 -30.03 -12.59 3.87
CA ASP A 68 -29.68 -12.22 5.24
C ASP A 68 -29.89 -10.72 5.49
N PRO A 69 -30.95 -10.31 6.24
CA PRO A 69 -31.21 -8.91 6.55
C PRO A 69 -30.15 -8.26 7.46
N SER A 70 -29.25 -9.06 8.05
CA SER A 70 -28.19 -8.59 8.94
C SER A 70 -26.89 -8.21 8.22
N ALA A 71 -26.63 -8.75 7.03
CA ALA A 71 -25.40 -8.50 6.29
C ALA A 71 -25.49 -7.19 5.48
N PRO A 72 -24.55 -6.24 5.62
CA PRO A 72 -24.50 -5.06 4.76
C PRO A 72 -24.29 -5.50 3.31
N THR A 73 -24.94 -4.81 2.38
CA THR A 73 -24.77 -5.02 0.93
C THR A 73 -24.55 -3.66 0.27
N GLY A 74 -23.70 -3.62 -0.75
CA GLY A 74 -23.37 -2.40 -1.49
C GLY A 74 -21.95 -1.90 -1.22
N THR A 75 -21.63 -0.74 -1.79
CA THR A 75 -20.30 -0.12 -1.66
C THR A 75 -20.34 1.02 -0.67
N TYR A 76 -19.42 1.00 0.27
CA TYR A 76 -19.26 1.98 1.34
C TYR A 76 -17.88 2.61 1.23
N THR A 77 -17.81 3.91 1.45
CA THR A 77 -16.59 4.71 1.38
C THR A 77 -16.42 5.50 2.65
N GLY A 78 -15.19 5.66 3.12
CA GLY A 78 -14.92 6.43 4.32
C GLY A 78 -13.45 6.38 4.68
N THR A 79 -13.15 6.66 5.95
CA THR A 79 -11.78 6.76 6.44
C THR A 79 -11.58 5.75 7.56
N LEU A 80 -10.48 5.01 7.49
CA LEU A 80 -10.01 4.12 8.54
C LEU A 80 -8.90 4.81 9.32
N ASN A 81 -8.88 4.61 10.62
CA ASN A 81 -7.90 5.15 11.56
C ASN A 81 -7.11 4.01 12.18
N SER A 82 -5.79 4.17 12.29
CA SER A 82 -4.98 3.27 13.09
C SER A 82 -5.15 3.59 14.58
N LEU A 83 -5.31 2.54 15.38
CA LEU A 83 -5.36 2.59 16.84
C LEU A 83 -3.98 2.44 17.47
N GLU A 84 -2.92 2.32 16.67
CA GLU A 84 -1.54 2.21 17.17
C GLU A 84 -0.97 3.59 17.47
N ASP A 85 -0.41 3.78 18.67
CA ASP A 85 0.13 5.07 19.13
C ASP A 85 1.27 5.62 18.24
N ASN A 86 2.03 4.73 17.60
CA ASN A 86 3.18 5.05 16.76
C ASN A 86 2.98 4.73 15.27
N ALA A 87 1.72 4.68 14.80
CA ALA A 87 1.42 4.40 13.41
C ALA A 87 2.08 5.42 12.45
N LYS A 88 2.72 4.91 11.38
CA LYS A 88 3.27 5.77 10.31
C LYS A 88 2.19 6.56 9.57
N VAL A 89 0.98 6.00 9.47
CA VAL A 89 -0.20 6.61 8.86
C VAL A 89 -1.34 6.47 9.85
N LYS A 90 -1.83 7.62 10.36
CA LYS A 90 -2.90 7.62 11.37
C LYS A 90 -4.29 7.41 10.77
N ALA A 91 -4.52 7.87 9.55
CA ALA A 91 -5.81 7.75 8.88
C ALA A 91 -5.61 7.61 7.37
N TRP A 92 -6.46 6.80 6.71
CA TRP A 92 -6.44 6.62 5.26
C TRP A 92 -7.84 6.30 4.71
N PRO A 93 -8.13 6.70 3.46
CA PRO A 93 -9.40 6.37 2.82
C PRO A 93 -9.47 4.88 2.49
N ALA A 94 -10.66 4.32 2.64
CA ALA A 94 -10.97 2.94 2.29
C ALA A 94 -12.34 2.84 1.60
N VAL A 95 -12.45 1.85 0.73
CA VAL A 95 -13.68 1.48 0.05
C VAL A 95 -13.97 0.03 0.36
N ALA A 96 -15.13 -0.26 0.94
CA ALA A 96 -15.57 -1.62 1.21
C ALA A 96 -16.80 -1.96 0.37
N THR A 97 -16.76 -3.04 -0.38
CA THR A 97 -17.88 -3.55 -1.17
C THR A 97 -18.35 -4.86 -0.56
N PHE A 98 -19.59 -4.89 -0.09
CA PHE A 98 -20.20 -6.07 0.54
C PHE A 98 -21.17 -6.75 -0.42
N GLY A 99 -21.08 -8.08 -0.50
CA GLY A 99 -21.95 -8.91 -1.32
C GLY A 99 -21.78 -10.41 -1.03
N GLY A 100 -22.89 -11.12 -0.96
CA GLY A 100 -22.94 -12.58 -0.87
C GLY A 100 -22.36 -13.15 0.43
N GLY A 101 -22.44 -12.41 1.54
CA GLY A 101 -21.83 -12.79 2.82
C GLY A 101 -20.32 -12.60 2.87
N THR A 102 -19.71 -12.04 1.83
CA THR A 102 -18.29 -11.65 1.79
C THR A 102 -18.18 -10.16 1.51
N ALA A 103 -16.98 -9.60 1.69
CA ALA A 103 -16.72 -8.23 1.28
C ALA A 103 -15.31 -8.09 0.70
N SER A 104 -15.05 -7.01 -0.01
CA SER A 104 -13.70 -6.61 -0.38
C SER A 104 -13.43 -5.22 0.14
N VAL A 105 -12.26 -5.03 0.77
CA VAL A 105 -11.77 -3.73 1.19
C VAL A 105 -10.61 -3.32 0.28
N THR A 106 -10.71 -2.12 -0.29
CA THR A 106 -9.72 -1.54 -1.17
C THR A 106 -9.22 -0.23 -0.59
N TYR A 107 -7.89 -0.06 -0.59
CA TYR A 107 -7.22 1.16 -0.18
C TYR A 107 -6.72 1.90 -1.42
N PRO A 108 -7.40 2.97 -1.85
CA PRO A 108 -7.10 3.63 -3.12
C PRO A 108 -5.67 4.18 -3.21
N LEU A 109 -5.10 4.62 -2.07
CA LEU A 109 -3.77 5.23 -2.03
C LEU A 109 -2.63 4.23 -2.23
N THR A 110 -2.81 2.99 -1.78
CA THR A 110 -1.78 1.95 -1.86
C THR A 110 -2.07 0.93 -2.96
N GLY A 111 -3.29 0.92 -3.50
CA GLY A 111 -3.75 -0.10 -4.43
C GLY A 111 -3.88 -1.49 -3.80
N CYS A 112 -3.85 -1.57 -2.46
CA CYS A 112 -4.08 -2.82 -1.77
C CYS A 112 -5.57 -3.14 -1.74
N THR A 113 -5.93 -4.33 -2.22
CA THR A 113 -7.26 -4.92 -2.05
C THR A 113 -7.15 -6.22 -1.26
N ALA A 114 -7.98 -6.36 -0.24
CA ALA A 114 -8.14 -7.58 0.55
C ALA A 114 -9.60 -8.05 0.51
N LEU A 115 -9.80 -9.36 0.50
CA LEU A 115 -11.09 -10.01 0.65
C LEU A 115 -11.36 -10.22 2.15
N ILE A 116 -12.56 -9.88 2.58
CA ILE A 116 -13.15 -10.24 3.86
C ILE A 116 -14.00 -11.48 3.59
N ALA A 117 -13.52 -12.63 4.02
CA ALA A 117 -14.26 -13.88 3.93
C ALA A 117 -15.50 -13.86 4.85
N GLN A 118 -16.38 -14.85 4.72
CA GLN A 118 -17.64 -14.92 5.47
C GLN A 118 -17.43 -15.04 6.98
N ASP A 119 -16.30 -15.59 7.41
CA ASP A 119 -15.86 -15.62 8.80
C ASP A 119 -15.19 -14.30 9.23
N GLY A 120 -15.07 -13.30 8.36
CA GLY A 120 -14.36 -12.04 8.61
C GLY A 120 -12.86 -12.11 8.36
N THR A 121 -12.29 -13.26 7.98
CA THR A 121 -10.86 -13.38 7.75
C THR A 121 -10.40 -12.48 6.60
N SER A 122 -9.32 -11.73 6.81
CA SER A 122 -8.72 -10.86 5.80
C SER A 122 -7.75 -11.64 4.92
N ILE A 123 -8.04 -11.74 3.63
CA ILE A 123 -7.21 -12.44 2.63
C ILE A 123 -6.68 -11.40 1.63
N PRO A 124 -5.37 -11.13 1.58
CA PRO A 124 -4.82 -10.17 0.63
C PRO A 124 -4.99 -10.69 -0.81
N LEU A 125 -5.62 -9.88 -1.67
CA LEU A 125 -5.79 -10.20 -3.11
C LEU A 125 -4.68 -9.59 -3.97
N THR A 126 -3.97 -8.59 -3.45
CA THR A 126 -2.94 -7.85 -4.17
C THR A 126 -1.64 -7.82 -3.38
N LYS A 127 -0.50 -7.79 -4.08
CA LYS A 127 0.84 -7.71 -3.48
C LYS A 127 1.12 -6.40 -2.73
N GLY A 128 0.26 -5.39 -2.89
CA GLY A 128 0.36 -4.13 -2.17
C GLY A 128 -0.14 -4.22 -0.72
N CYS A 129 -0.80 -5.32 -0.37
CA CYS A 129 -1.24 -5.59 0.99
C CYS A 129 -0.10 -6.17 1.80
N ASN A 130 0.07 -5.68 3.03
CA ASN A 130 0.87 -6.39 4.01
C ASN A 130 0.22 -7.75 4.27
N ASP A 131 1.02 -8.79 4.51
CA ASP A 131 0.58 -10.15 4.82
C ASP A 131 -0.04 -10.27 6.23
N GLY A 132 -0.85 -9.29 6.63
CA GLY A 132 -1.57 -9.27 7.88
C GLY A 132 -2.53 -10.46 7.95
N GLN A 133 -2.45 -11.23 9.03
CA GLN A 133 -3.31 -12.39 9.29
C GLN A 133 -4.52 -12.03 10.16
N GLY A 134 -4.99 -10.78 10.08
CA GLY A 134 -6.07 -10.29 10.91
C GLY A 134 -7.46 -10.62 10.38
N ARG A 135 -8.44 -10.22 11.16
CA ARG A 135 -9.86 -10.42 10.92
C ARG A 135 -10.56 -9.06 10.92
N TRP A 136 -11.49 -8.88 10.00
CA TRP A 136 -12.42 -7.77 10.00
C TRP A 136 -13.67 -8.12 10.79
N ASP A 137 -13.99 -7.26 11.74
CA ASP A 137 -15.30 -7.19 12.36
C ASP A 137 -16.10 -6.09 11.67
N VAL A 138 -17.33 -6.43 11.28
CA VAL A 138 -18.21 -5.59 10.46
C VAL A 138 -19.50 -5.39 11.23
N GLU A 139 -19.69 -4.18 11.73
CA GLU A 139 -20.87 -3.80 12.50
C GLU A 139 -21.73 -2.83 11.70
N LYS A 140 -23.02 -3.12 11.57
CA LYS A 140 -23.98 -2.22 10.93
C LYS A 140 -24.58 -1.30 12.00
N LEU A 141 -24.23 -0.01 11.94
CA LEU A 141 -24.70 0.98 12.91
C LEU A 141 -26.07 1.53 12.50
N GLU A 142 -26.12 2.15 11.31
CA GLU A 142 -27.29 2.85 10.78
C GLU A 142 -27.53 2.45 9.31
N PRO A 143 -28.73 2.70 8.75
CA PRO A 143 -28.96 2.51 7.33
C PRO A 143 -27.93 3.30 6.49
N GLY A 144 -27.05 2.58 5.79
CA GLY A 144 -25.99 3.21 4.99
C GLY A 144 -24.71 3.56 5.75
N ILE A 145 -24.55 3.18 7.02
CA ILE A 145 -23.30 3.33 7.78
C ILE A 145 -22.85 1.98 8.32
N VAL A 146 -21.61 1.60 8.02
CA VAL A 146 -20.95 0.41 8.54
C VAL A 146 -19.68 0.80 9.28
N LYS A 147 -19.47 0.19 10.44
CA LYS A 147 -18.24 0.29 11.20
C LYS A 147 -17.39 -0.93 10.91
N LEU A 148 -16.15 -0.68 10.51
CA LEU A 148 -15.14 -1.70 10.28
C LEU A 148 -14.09 -1.64 11.37
N ARG A 149 -13.72 -2.81 11.89
CA ARG A 149 -12.60 -2.96 12.81
C ARG A 149 -11.69 -4.09 12.36
N TYR A 150 -10.41 -3.80 12.19
CA TYR A 150 -9.40 -4.82 11.91
C TYR A 150 -8.75 -5.26 13.21
N LEU A 151 -8.80 -6.57 13.45
CA LEU A 151 -8.32 -7.23 14.65
C LEU A 151 -7.17 -8.16 14.29
N GLU A 152 -6.05 -8.07 15.01
CA GLU A 152 -5.03 -9.12 15.01
C GLU A 152 -5.01 -9.78 16.39
N GLY A 153 -5.44 -11.04 16.43
CA GLY A 153 -5.72 -11.74 17.70
C GLY A 153 -6.88 -11.07 18.44
N ALA A 154 -6.59 -10.48 19.62
CA ALA A 154 -7.56 -9.78 20.46
C ALA A 154 -7.46 -8.25 20.37
N ASN A 155 -6.48 -7.72 19.63
CA ASN A 155 -6.22 -6.28 19.59
C ASN A 155 -6.81 -5.65 18.34
N ALA A 156 -7.62 -4.61 18.51
CA ALA A 156 -8.09 -3.79 17.41
C ALA A 156 -6.95 -2.86 16.99
N LEU A 157 -6.50 -2.98 15.74
CA LEU A 157 -5.42 -2.17 15.18
C LEU A 157 -5.94 -1.05 14.29
N VAL A 158 -7.10 -1.25 13.67
CA VAL A 158 -7.71 -0.27 12.77
C VAL A 158 -9.19 -0.18 13.07
N GLU A 159 -9.74 1.02 13.06
CA GLU A 159 -11.18 1.24 13.09
C GLU A 159 -11.61 2.40 12.20
N GLY A 160 -12.81 2.31 11.64
CA GLY A 160 -13.40 3.43 10.95
C GLY A 160 -14.84 3.17 10.53
N GLU A 161 -15.51 4.27 10.20
CA GLU A 161 -16.89 4.26 9.74
C GLU A 161 -16.90 4.56 8.24
N LEU A 162 -17.61 3.72 7.48
CA LEU A 162 -17.81 3.88 6.06
C LEU A 162 -19.28 4.15 5.79
N SER A 163 -19.56 5.06 4.88
CA SER A 163 -20.91 5.40 4.46
C SER A 163 -21.15 4.92 3.03
N ALA A 164 -22.32 4.34 2.78
CA ALA A 164 -22.82 4.14 1.44
C ALA A 164 -23.09 5.53 0.86
N GLY A 165 -22.31 5.94 -0.13
CA GLY A 165 -22.49 7.23 -0.78
C GLY A 165 -23.95 7.41 -1.20
N LEU A 166 -24.51 8.58 -0.92
CA LEU A 166 -25.86 8.93 -1.37
C LEU A 166 -25.92 8.78 -2.91
N PRO A 167 -26.97 8.15 -3.45
CA PRO A 167 -27.18 8.07 -4.89
C PRO A 167 -27.36 9.45 -5.54
#